data_AF-A0A7Y1VZ44-F1
#
_entry.id   AF-A0A7Y1VZ44-F1
#
_cell.length_a   1.000
_cell.length_b   1.000
_cell.length_c   1.000
_cell.angle_alpha   90.00
_cell.angle_beta   90.00
_cell.angle_gamma   90.00
#
_symmetry.space_group_name_H-M   'P 1'
#
loop_
_entity.id
_entity.type
_entity.pdbx_description
1 polymer ?
#
loop_
_entity_poly.entity_id
_entity_poly.type
_entity_poly.pdbx_seq_one_letter_code
_entity_poly.pdbx_strand_id
1 'polypeptide(L)' 'MKFNIDQDLYQEIAHEISSEQSPVGIDAKKTHVIILQKLIAIEQRLSNIESALNSDK' A
#
# COMPACT_ATOMS: atom_id res chain seq x y z
N MET A 1 -1.61 -16.25 -3.61
CA MET A 1 -2.70 -15.27 -3.48
C MET A 1 -3.13 -14.86 -4.88
N LYS A 2 -4.43 -14.95 -5.22
CA LYS A 2 -4.95 -14.38 -6.48
C LYS A 2 -5.46 -12.99 -6.16
N PHE A 3 -4.72 -11.97 -6.58
CA PHE A 3 -5.15 -10.59 -6.49
C PHE A 3 -5.98 -10.28 -7.73
N ASN A 4 -7.26 -9.96 -7.56
CA ASN A 4 -8.13 -9.52 -8.65
C ASN A 4 -7.98 -8.01 -8.77
N ILE A 5 -6.84 -7.58 -9.32
CA ILE A 5 -6.51 -6.16 -9.53
C ILE A 5 -6.87 -5.84 -10.98
N ASP A 6 -7.54 -4.71 -11.16
CA ASP A 6 -7.82 -4.17 -12.48
C ASP A 6 -6.53 -3.99 -13.28
N GLN A 7 -6.55 -4.35 -14.56
CA GLN A 7 -5.33 -4.44 -15.37
C GLN A 7 -4.69 -3.08 -15.62
N ASP A 8 -5.49 -2.02 -15.76
CA ASP A 8 -4.97 -0.66 -15.98
C ASP A 8 -4.35 -0.12 -14.69
N LEU A 9 -5.01 -0.35 -13.56
CA LEU A 9 -4.47 -0.02 -12.24
C LEU A 9 -3.17 -0.78 -11.94
N TYR A 10 -3.09 -2.06 -12.31
CA TYR A 10 -1.87 -2.86 -12.16
C TYR A 10 -0.72 -2.27 -12.98
N GLN A 11 -0.97 -1.88 -14.24
CA GLN A 11 0.05 -1.32 -15.12
C GLN A 11 0.53 0.05 -14.65
N GLU A 12 -0.37 0.91 -14.19
CA GLU A 12 -0.03 2.22 -13.64
C GLU A 12 0.85 2.09 -12.39
N ILE A 13 0.45 1.22 -11.45
CA ILE A 13 1.23 0.93 -10.25
C ILE A 13 2.58 0.31 -10.61
N ALA A 14 2.63 -0.62 -11.56
CA ALA A 14 3.87 -1.27 -12.00
C ALA A 14 4.82 -0.28 -12.70
N HIS A 15 4.31 0.66 -13.48
CA HIS A 15 5.09 1.70 -14.15
C HIS A 15 5.77 2.64 -13.13
N GLU A 16 5.01 3.12 -12.16
CA GLU A 16 5.52 4.00 -11.09
C GLU A 16 6.53 3.29 -10.18
N ILE A 17 6.34 1.99 -9.96
CA ILE A 17 7.24 1.13 -9.18
C ILE A 17 8.52 0.78 -9.97
N SER A 18 8.46 0.70 -11.31
CA SER A 18 9.61 0.31 -12.14
C SER A 18 10.44 1.47 -12.68
N SER A 19 9.96 2.72 -12.55
CA SER A 19 10.71 3.92 -12.93
C SER A 19 12.04 4.00 -12.18
N GLU A 20 13.15 4.25 -12.90
CA GLU A 20 14.51 4.38 -12.31
C GLU A 20 14.65 5.59 -11.35
N GLN A 21 13.70 6.53 -11.40
CA GLN A 21 13.60 7.65 -10.46
C GLN A 21 12.87 7.26 -9.16
N SER A 22 12.26 6.08 -9.15
CA SER A 22 11.57 5.50 -8.01
C SER A 22 12.58 4.74 -7.14
N PRO A 23 12.60 4.91 -5.80
CA PRO A 23 13.47 4.15 -4.88
C PRO A 23 13.35 2.61 -5.01
N VAL A 24 12.32 2.18 -5.73
CA VAL A 24 11.88 0.81 -5.94
C VAL A 24 12.68 0.05 -6.99
N GLY A 25 13.21 0.74 -8.01
CA GLY A 25 14.08 0.12 -9.01
C GLY A 25 15.44 -0.33 -8.46
N ILE A 26 15.88 0.23 -7.32
CA ILE A 26 17.23 0.02 -6.76
C ILE A 26 17.25 -1.07 -5.68
N ASP A 27 16.22 -1.14 -4.83
CA ASP A 27 16.07 -2.17 -3.80
C ASP A 27 14.59 -2.53 -3.61
N ALA A 28 14.14 -3.48 -4.42
CA ALA A 28 12.79 -4.00 -4.36
C ALA A 28 12.45 -4.50 -2.95
N LYS A 29 13.36 -5.18 -2.24
CA LYS A 29 13.09 -5.73 -0.91
C LYS A 29 12.81 -4.63 0.12
N LYS A 30 13.64 -3.59 0.16
CA LYS A 30 13.45 -2.43 1.04
C LYS A 30 12.14 -1.71 0.73
N THR A 31 11.78 -1.60 -0.54
CA THR A 31 10.50 -1.01 -0.93
C THR A 31 9.31 -1.82 -0.44
N HIS A 32 9.31 -3.14 -0.62
CA HIS A 32 8.22 -3.99 -0.14
C HIS A 32 8.05 -3.84 1.39
N VAL A 33 9.16 -3.75 2.14
CA VAL A 33 9.11 -3.48 3.58
C VAL A 33 8.46 -2.13 3.89
N ILE A 34 8.81 -1.06 3.17
CA ILE A 34 8.24 0.28 3.35
C ILE A 34 6.74 0.29 2.99
N ILE A 35 6.35 -0.36 1.90
CA ILE A 35 4.94 -0.47 1.48
C ILE A 35 4.14 -1.21 2.55
N LEU A 36 4.62 -2.38 3.00
CA LEU A 36 3.95 -3.16 4.06
C LEU A 36 3.83 -2.35 5.35
N GLN A 37 4.88 -1.65 5.78
CA GLN A 37 4.84 -0.79 6.96
C GLN A 37 3.79 0.32 6.83
N LYS A 38 3.70 0.96 5.66
CA LYS A 38 2.70 2.01 5.41
C LYS A 38 1.28 1.46 5.40
N LEU A 39 1.05 0.28 4.81
CA LEU A 39 -0.26 -0.38 4.81
C LEU A 39 -0.71 -0.72 6.25
N ILE A 40 0.16 -1.32 7.06
CA ILE A 40 -0.12 -1.61 8.48
C ILE A 40 -0.48 -0.32 9.24
N ALA A 41 0.25 0.77 9.01
CA ALA A 41 -0.04 2.05 9.64
C ALA A 41 -1.39 2.63 9.20
N ILE A 42 -1.79 2.43 7.95
CA ILE A 42 -3.11 2.85 7.44
C ILE A 42 -4.21 2.02 8.08
N GLU A 43 -4.07 0.70 8.12
CA GLU A 43 -5.04 -0.21 8.76
C GLU A 43 -5.24 0.15 10.24
N GLN A 44 -4.16 0.41 10.99
CA GLN A 44 -4.26 0.84 12.39
C GLN A 44 -5.00 2.17 12.54
N ARG A 45 -4.72 3.14 11.66
CA ARG A 45 -5.41 4.44 11.68
C ARG A 45 -6.90 4.31 11.35
N LEU A 46 -7.24 3.47 10.37
CA LEU A 46 -8.63 3.17 10.04
C LEU A 46 -9.35 2.49 11.20
N SER A 47 -8.74 1.48 11.81
CA SER A 47 -9.30 0.79 12.98
C SER A 47 -9.58 1.74 14.15
N ASN A 48 -8.68 2.70 14.40
CA ASN A 48 -8.89 3.72 15.43
C ASN A 48 -10.09 4.64 15.11
N ILE A 49 -10.22 5.07 13.84
CA ILE A 49 -11.34 5.91 13.39
C ILE A 49 -12.66 5.14 13.50
N GLU A 50 -12.70 3.91 13.02
CA GLU A 50 -13.89 3.05 13.09
C GLU A 50 -14.29 2.77 14.54
N SER A 51 -13.31 2.54 15.42
CA SER A 51 -13.57 2.34 16.85
C SER A 51 -14.15 3.60 17.49
N ALA A 52 -13.63 4.79 17.16
CA ALA A 52 -14.16 6.06 17.66
C ALA A 52 -15.61 6.28 17.20
N LEU A 53 -15.89 6.06 15.90
CA LEU A 53 -17.23 6.20 15.34
C LEU A 53 -18.25 5.21 15.93
N ASN A 54 -17.80 4.01 16.30
CA ASN A 54 -18.65 3.00 16.95
C ASN A 54 -18.82 3.21 18.45
N SER A 55 -17.92 3.95 19.11
CA SER A 55 -18.01 4.25 20.55
C SER A 55 -18.98 5.40 20.87
N ASP A 56 -19.34 6.20 19.87
CA ASP A 56 -20.30 7.31 19.97
C ASP A 56 -21.77 6.88 19.69
N LYS A 57 -22.04 5.57 19.61
CA LYS A 57 -23.40 4.97 19.53
C LYS A 57 -23.74 4.23 20.82
#